data_AF-A0A840WPD6-F1
#
_entry.id   AF-A0A840WPD6-F1
#
_cell.length_a   1.000
_cell.length_b   1.000
_cell.length_c   1.000
_cell.angle_alpha   90.00
_cell.angle_beta   90.00
_cell.angle_gamma   90.00
#
_symmetry.space_group_name_H-M   'P 1'
#
loop_
_entity.id
_entity.type
_entity.pdbx_description
1 polymer ?
#
loop_
_entity_poly.entity_id
_entity_poly.type
_entity_poly.pdbx_seq_one_letter_code
_entity_poly.pdbx_strand_id
1 'polypeptide(L)'
;MDTTELIIASISALIVFGILIYPSVKITGALIEWHHRLPAQERANLVENIIVVFFAAVTSGLIMQGLIGFARAEMGLGGPWPYLLFAALDGMAAFFAFVSYRWAKMGASALGPRVMVLLIVAGSAWFQWSHAAAAGQGVSARVAWSLMPVIAAALWETVLRHRRKQWTDSRQEALAGPLIPGARWWWDPWGSLRIARLAAMGHITDPTEALDLYAMKIETQRRLRDALGLGWRRKVPAEVSVRLRQGLHIREAKDLTDSFLAQMERENGTAPDVDPDVFFSAVQHYVKAAQANMAPSERGLCEQFGISTKKRRWAQKVIARAKEALDDERTPLPAIEHV
;
A
#
# COMPACT_ATOMS: atom_id res chain seq x y z
N MET A 1 -40.76 -23.76 62.30
CA MET A 1 -40.76 -23.85 60.83
C MET A 1 -41.16 -25.25 60.48
N ASP A 2 -42.33 -25.40 59.85
CA ASP A 2 -42.81 -26.70 59.40
C ASP A 2 -41.91 -27.24 58.30
N THR A 3 -41.69 -28.55 58.30
CA THR A 3 -40.84 -29.26 57.34
C THR A 3 -41.25 -28.97 55.89
N THR A 4 -42.54 -28.70 55.65
CA THR A 4 -43.10 -28.35 54.36
C THR A 4 -42.63 -26.98 53.84
N GLU A 5 -42.52 -25.96 54.70
CA GLU A 5 -41.99 -24.65 54.31
C GLU A 5 -40.50 -24.71 53.98
N LEU A 6 -39.76 -25.54 54.71
CA LEU A 6 -38.32 -25.73 54.50
C LEU A 6 -38.04 -26.43 53.16
N ILE A 7 -38.88 -27.39 52.76
CA ILE A 7 -38.81 -28.06 51.46
C ILE A 7 -39.15 -27.09 50.32
N ILE A 8 -40.21 -26.29 50.46
CA ILE A 8 -40.62 -25.30 49.43
C ILE A 8 -39.54 -24.22 49.25
N ALA A 9 -38.96 -23.72 50.33
CA ALA A 9 -37.86 -22.75 50.26
C ALA A 9 -36.61 -23.35 49.58
N SER A 10 -36.29 -24.62 49.86
CA SER A 10 -35.15 -25.33 49.27
C SER A 10 -35.32 -25.53 47.76
N ILE A 11 -36.51 -25.95 47.31
CA ILE A 11 -36.82 -26.16 45.88
C ILE A 11 -36.85 -24.82 45.15
N SER A 12 -37.45 -23.79 45.76
CA SER A 12 -37.49 -22.43 45.18
C SER A 12 -36.10 -21.84 45.05
N ALA A 13 -35.23 -22.03 46.04
CA ALA A 13 -33.83 -21.61 45.99
C ALA A 13 -33.07 -22.36 44.88
N LEU A 14 -33.26 -23.68 44.73
CA LEU A 14 -32.65 -24.48 43.67
C LEU A 14 -33.12 -24.05 42.26
N ILE A 15 -34.39 -23.71 42.10
CA ILE A 15 -34.95 -23.21 40.83
C ILE A 15 -34.37 -21.83 40.51
N VAL A 16 -34.34 -20.91 41.47
CA VAL A 16 -33.72 -19.58 41.28
C VAL A 16 -32.22 -19.70 41.00
N PHE A 17 -31.52 -20.59 41.70
CA PHE A 17 -30.10 -20.87 41.50
C PHE A 17 -29.84 -21.46 40.11
N GLY A 18 -30.67 -22.42 39.67
CA GLY A 18 -30.61 -22.99 38.33
C GLY A 18 -30.91 -21.98 37.22
N ILE A 19 -31.93 -21.14 37.41
CA ILE A 19 -32.34 -20.10 36.46
C ILE A 19 -31.30 -18.98 36.35
N LEU A 20 -30.56 -18.67 37.42
CA LEU A 20 -29.53 -17.62 37.39
C LEU A 20 -28.15 -18.16 36.96
N ILE A 21 -27.77 -19.37 37.38
CA ILE A 21 -26.44 -19.92 37.10
C ILE A 21 -26.35 -20.51 35.70
N TYR A 22 -27.39 -21.19 35.21
CA TYR A 22 -27.36 -21.75 33.87
C TYR A 22 -27.10 -20.70 32.77
N PRO A 23 -27.81 -19.55 32.71
CA PRO A 23 -27.49 -18.52 31.74
C PRO A 23 -26.14 -17.88 32.03
N SER A 24 -25.72 -17.72 33.28
CA SER A 24 -24.41 -17.16 33.61
C SER A 24 -23.27 -18.04 33.10
N VAL A 25 -23.35 -19.36 33.27
CA VAL A 25 -22.37 -20.34 32.76
C VAL A 25 -22.40 -20.37 31.23
N LYS A 26 -23.58 -20.34 30.61
CA LYS A 26 -23.72 -20.32 29.15
C LYS A 26 -23.16 -19.05 28.52
N ILE A 27 -23.41 -17.89 29.14
CA ILE A 27 -22.86 -16.60 28.72
C ILE A 27 -21.35 -16.59 28.89
N THR A 28 -20.84 -17.12 30.01
CA THR A 28 -19.40 -17.22 30.26
C THR A 28 -18.72 -18.12 29.23
N GLY A 29 -19.30 -19.28 28.94
CA GLY A 29 -18.81 -20.18 27.89
C GLY A 29 -18.83 -19.53 26.50
N ALA A 30 -19.91 -18.83 26.15
CA ALA A 30 -20.00 -18.09 24.89
C ALA A 30 -18.97 -16.95 24.78
N LEU A 31 -18.71 -16.24 25.87
CA LEU A 31 -17.69 -15.17 25.92
C LEU A 31 -16.28 -15.73 25.78
N ILE A 32 -15.99 -16.86 26.42
CA ILE A 32 -14.69 -17.55 26.31
C ILE A 32 -14.50 -18.04 24.88
N GLU A 33 -15.50 -18.70 24.30
CA GLU A 33 -15.43 -19.18 22.91
C GLU A 33 -15.28 -18.02 21.91
N TRP A 34 -16.03 -16.93 22.11
CA TRP A 34 -15.86 -15.70 21.34
C TRP A 34 -14.45 -15.13 21.45
N HIS A 35 -13.90 -15.07 22.67
CA HIS A 35 -12.54 -14.59 22.91
C HIS A 35 -11.47 -15.44 22.23
N HIS A 36 -11.65 -16.77 22.20
CA HIS A 36 -10.74 -17.68 21.52
C HIS A 36 -10.83 -17.59 19.99
N ARG A 37 -11.99 -17.21 19.44
CA ARG A 37 -12.18 -16.99 17.99
C ARG A 37 -11.59 -15.67 17.51
N LEU A 38 -11.21 -14.75 18.40
CA LEU A 38 -10.60 -13.48 18.01
C LEU A 38 -9.13 -13.68 17.58
N PRO A 39 -8.69 -13.05 16.48
CA PRO A 39 -7.29 -13.03 16.09
C PRO A 39 -6.40 -12.45 17.20
N ALA A 40 -5.16 -12.93 17.32
CA ALA A 40 -4.23 -12.56 18.39
C ALA A 40 -4.05 -11.03 18.54
N GLN A 41 -4.03 -10.30 17.42
CA GLN A 41 -3.99 -8.84 17.40
C GLN A 41 -5.28 -8.21 17.97
N GLU A 42 -6.47 -8.75 17.71
CA GLU A 42 -7.72 -8.25 18.31
C GLU A 42 -7.79 -8.54 19.81
N ARG A 43 -7.22 -9.66 20.28
CA ARG A 43 -7.13 -10.01 21.71
C ARG A 43 -6.24 -9.04 22.50
N ALA A 44 -5.11 -8.62 21.92
CA ALA A 44 -4.20 -7.67 22.56
C ALA A 44 -4.85 -6.31 22.85
N ASN A 45 -5.80 -5.90 22.00
CA ASN A 45 -6.46 -4.59 22.09
C ASN A 45 -7.82 -4.65 22.79
N LEU A 46 -8.21 -5.83 23.27
CA LEU A 46 -9.51 -6.07 23.89
C LEU A 46 -9.62 -5.32 25.22
N VAL A 47 -8.54 -5.32 26.02
CA VAL A 47 -8.46 -4.58 27.28
C VAL A 47 -8.62 -3.08 27.05
N GLU A 48 -7.88 -2.51 26.10
CA GLU A 48 -7.98 -1.09 25.75
C GLU A 48 -9.39 -0.74 25.28
N ASN A 49 -9.96 -1.53 24.37
CA ASN A 49 -11.32 -1.33 23.87
C ASN A 49 -12.36 -1.42 25.00
N ILE A 50 -12.23 -2.38 25.92
CA ILE A 50 -13.14 -2.52 27.06
C ILE A 50 -13.04 -1.29 27.96
N ILE A 51 -11.82 -0.84 28.28
CA ILE A 51 -11.60 0.34 29.12
C ILE A 51 -12.25 1.57 28.47
N VAL A 52 -12.03 1.78 27.17
CA VAL A 52 -12.62 2.92 26.46
C VAL A 52 -14.14 2.84 26.42
N VAL A 53 -14.71 1.66 26.13
CA VAL A 53 -16.17 1.46 26.13
C VAL A 53 -16.75 1.68 27.53
N PHE A 54 -16.07 1.21 28.57
CA PHE A 54 -16.48 1.42 29.96
C PHE A 54 -16.52 2.91 30.31
N PHE A 55 -15.43 3.66 30.05
CA PHE A 55 -15.40 5.10 30.31
C PHE A 55 -16.39 5.88 29.43
N ALA A 56 -16.59 5.47 28.18
CA ALA A 56 -17.60 6.07 27.30
C ALA A 56 -19.02 5.85 27.86
N ALA A 57 -19.33 4.66 28.36
CA ALA A 57 -20.62 4.35 28.98
C ALA A 57 -20.85 5.16 30.27
N VAL A 58 -19.85 5.26 31.14
CA VAL A 58 -19.91 6.09 32.36
C VAL A 58 -20.14 7.56 31.98
N THR A 59 -19.40 8.07 31.01
CA THR A 59 -19.51 9.46 30.55
C THR A 59 -20.89 9.72 29.94
N SER A 60 -21.41 8.81 29.12
CA SER A 60 -22.76 8.89 28.55
C SER A 60 -23.83 8.93 29.64
N GLY A 61 -23.69 8.11 30.70
CA GLY A 61 -24.58 8.14 31.86
C GLY A 61 -24.57 9.48 32.61
N LEU A 62 -23.41 10.14 32.74
CA LEU A 62 -23.30 11.47 33.32
C LEU A 62 -23.93 12.53 32.39
N ILE A 63 -23.68 12.45 31.07
CA ILE A 63 -24.25 13.36 30.07
C ILE A 63 -25.78 13.27 30.06
N MET A 64 -26.33 12.06 30.21
CA MET A 64 -27.77 11.83 30.27
C MET A 64 -28.46 12.71 31.31
N GLN A 65 -27.87 12.89 32.49
CA GLN A 65 -28.46 13.70 33.56
C GLN A 65 -28.60 15.17 33.16
N GLY A 66 -27.55 15.75 32.58
CA GLY A 66 -27.57 17.16 32.17
C GLY A 66 -28.48 17.40 30.97
N LEU A 67 -28.51 16.48 30.00
CA LEU A 67 -29.37 16.60 28.83
C LEU A 67 -30.86 16.42 29.17
N ILE A 68 -31.20 15.50 30.07
CA ILE A 68 -32.59 15.37 30.58
C ILE A 68 -32.99 16.63 31.34
N GLY A 69 -32.09 17.20 32.14
CA GLY A 69 -32.31 18.45 32.84
C GLY A 69 -32.59 19.61 31.87
N PHE A 70 -31.78 19.74 30.82
CA PHE A 70 -31.99 20.71 29.74
C PHE A 70 -33.33 20.50 29.01
N ALA A 71 -33.65 19.27 28.63
CA ALA A 71 -34.90 18.93 27.93
C ALA A 71 -36.15 19.30 28.75
N ARG A 72 -36.09 19.13 30.07
CA ARG A 72 -37.18 19.51 30.97
C ARG A 72 -37.28 21.01 31.18
N ALA A 73 -36.15 21.67 31.44
CA ALA A 73 -36.12 23.09 31.80
C ALA A 73 -36.35 24.02 30.59
N GLU A 74 -35.71 23.72 29.46
CA GLU A 74 -35.68 24.63 28.29
C GLU A 74 -36.66 24.21 27.19
N MET A 75 -36.89 22.90 27.00
CA MET A 75 -37.80 22.39 25.96
C MET A 75 -39.20 22.06 26.49
N GLY A 76 -39.43 22.16 27.81
CA GLY A 76 -40.72 21.85 28.43
C GLY A 76 -41.16 20.39 28.27
N LEU A 77 -40.23 19.47 28.01
CA LEU A 77 -40.54 18.07 27.75
C LEU A 77 -40.84 17.32 29.07
N GLY A 78 -42.09 16.90 29.23
CA GLY A 78 -42.55 16.07 30.35
C GLY A 78 -42.46 14.56 30.08
N GLY A 79 -42.60 13.74 31.13
CA GLY A 79 -42.73 12.29 30.99
C GLY A 79 -41.50 11.60 30.36
N PRO A 80 -41.68 10.65 29.41
CA PRO A 80 -40.58 9.87 28.82
C PRO A 80 -39.81 10.58 27.70
N TRP A 81 -40.32 11.71 27.17
CA TRP A 81 -39.75 12.42 26.02
C TRP A 81 -38.29 12.86 26.19
N PRO A 82 -37.83 13.35 27.36
CA PRO A 82 -36.42 13.67 27.59
C PRO A 82 -35.47 12.49 27.40
N TYR A 83 -35.90 11.27 27.72
CA TYR A 83 -35.09 10.07 27.56
C TYR A 83 -34.96 9.65 26.10
N LEU A 84 -36.01 9.88 25.30
CA LEU A 84 -35.97 9.66 23.85
C LEU A 84 -35.03 10.64 23.15
N LEU A 85 -34.97 11.90 23.60
CA LEU A 85 -34.02 12.88 23.08
C LEU A 85 -32.57 12.44 23.35
N PHE A 86 -32.28 11.99 24.58
CA PHE A 86 -30.97 11.43 24.91
C PHE A 86 -30.64 10.21 24.04
N ALA A 87 -31.57 9.26 23.94
CA ALA A 87 -31.38 8.05 23.13
C ALA A 87 -31.13 8.38 21.65
N ALA A 88 -31.81 9.40 21.10
CA ALA A 88 -31.59 9.84 19.72
C ALA A 88 -30.18 10.44 19.53
N LEU A 89 -29.75 11.33 20.43
CA LEU A 89 -28.44 11.99 20.33
C LEU A 89 -27.28 11.03 20.57
N ASP A 90 -27.33 10.25 21.65
CA ASP A 90 -26.26 9.29 21.97
C ASP A 90 -26.27 8.09 21.00
N GLY A 91 -27.46 7.67 20.54
CA GLY A 91 -27.60 6.66 19.49
C GLY A 91 -27.00 7.10 18.16
N MET A 92 -27.19 8.35 17.75
CA MET A 92 -26.51 8.91 16.56
C MET A 92 -25.00 8.97 16.75
N ALA A 93 -24.51 9.40 17.92
CA ALA A 93 -23.08 9.42 18.22
C ALA A 93 -22.47 8.02 18.15
N ALA A 94 -23.12 7.03 18.77
CA ALA A 94 -22.71 5.63 18.75
C ALA A 94 -22.73 5.05 17.32
N PHE A 95 -23.73 5.40 16.51
CA PHE A 95 -23.82 4.97 15.12
C PHE A 95 -22.65 5.53 14.27
N PHE A 96 -22.39 6.84 14.33
CA PHE A 96 -21.27 7.43 13.59
C PHE A 96 -19.92 6.95 14.10
N ALA A 97 -19.77 6.73 15.41
CA ALA A 97 -18.61 6.06 15.99
C ALA A 97 -18.44 4.66 15.36
N PHE A 98 -19.48 3.82 15.38
CA PHE A 98 -19.44 2.48 14.79
C PHE A 98 -19.09 2.49 13.28
N VAL A 99 -19.68 3.38 12.49
CA VAL A 99 -19.33 3.53 11.06
C VAL A 99 -17.88 3.96 10.89
N SER A 100 -17.41 4.92 11.68
CA SER A 100 -16.01 5.37 11.63
C SER A 100 -15.02 4.26 12.00
N TYR A 101 -15.39 3.39 12.93
CA TYR A 101 -14.63 2.20 13.31
C TYR A 101 -14.55 1.17 12.19
N ARG A 102 -15.70 0.88 11.55
CA ARG A 102 -15.73 -0.03 10.39
C ARG A 102 -14.87 0.49 9.24
N TRP A 103 -14.92 1.79 8.96
CA TRP A 103 -14.11 2.39 7.90
C TRP A 103 -12.62 2.37 8.24
N ALA A 104 -12.26 2.59 9.51
CA ALA A 104 -10.88 2.43 9.98
C ALA A 104 -10.38 0.98 9.79
N LYS A 105 -11.22 -0.03 10.02
CA LYS A 105 -10.89 -1.45 9.75
C LYS A 105 -10.68 -1.75 8.26
N MET A 106 -11.33 -0.99 7.37
CA MET A 106 -11.17 -1.13 5.92
C MET A 106 -10.04 -0.25 5.35
N GLY A 107 -9.36 0.56 6.17
CA GLY A 107 -8.36 1.53 5.69
C GLY A 107 -8.94 2.70 4.91
N ALA A 108 -10.26 2.93 4.97
CA ALA A 108 -10.95 4.00 4.26
C ALA A 108 -10.93 5.32 5.05
N SER A 109 -11.02 6.44 4.35
CA SER A 109 -11.08 7.78 4.97
C SER A 109 -12.41 7.98 5.71
N ALA A 110 -12.38 7.90 7.04
CA ALA A 110 -13.53 8.11 7.93
C ALA A 110 -13.88 9.59 8.21
N LEU A 111 -13.57 10.51 7.29
CA LEU A 111 -13.70 11.95 7.52
C LEU A 111 -15.16 12.36 7.80
N GLY A 112 -16.11 11.91 6.97
CA GLY A 112 -17.53 12.24 7.14
C GLY A 112 -18.10 11.85 8.52
N PRO A 113 -18.05 10.56 8.91
CA PRO A 113 -18.49 10.11 10.23
C PRO A 113 -17.79 10.83 11.40
N ARG A 114 -16.49 11.14 11.26
CA ARG A 114 -15.73 11.86 12.30
C ARG A 114 -16.22 13.29 12.48
N VAL A 115 -16.49 14.01 11.40
CA VAL A 115 -17.04 15.36 11.49
C VAL A 115 -18.40 15.32 12.17
N MET A 116 -19.25 14.32 11.87
CA MET A 116 -20.54 14.18 12.56
C MET A 116 -20.38 13.92 14.06
N VAL A 117 -19.46 13.04 14.47
CA VAL A 117 -19.16 12.84 15.90
C VAL A 117 -18.70 14.13 16.56
N LEU A 118 -17.81 14.91 15.90
CA LEU A 118 -17.34 16.19 16.44
C LEU A 118 -18.47 17.22 16.58
N LEU A 119 -19.38 17.30 15.61
CA LEU A 119 -20.54 18.18 15.68
C LEU A 119 -21.48 17.79 16.83
N ILE A 120 -21.74 16.49 17.01
CA ILE A 120 -22.58 15.99 18.11
C ILE A 120 -21.91 16.27 19.46
N VAL A 121 -20.59 16.06 19.57
CA VAL A 121 -19.81 16.33 20.79
C VAL A 121 -19.82 17.83 21.11
N ALA A 122 -19.66 18.70 20.11
CA ALA A 122 -19.72 20.15 20.30
C ALA A 122 -21.11 20.60 20.79
N GLY A 123 -22.18 20.07 20.19
CA GLY A 123 -23.55 20.33 20.63
C GLY A 123 -23.81 19.81 22.05
N SER A 124 -23.34 18.60 22.36
CA SER A 124 -23.44 18.01 23.69
C SER A 124 -22.70 18.85 24.75
N ALA A 125 -21.47 19.28 24.47
CA ALA A 125 -20.70 20.14 25.36
C ALA A 125 -21.42 21.48 25.62
N TRP A 126 -22.05 22.05 24.59
CA TRP A 126 -22.86 23.26 24.73
C TRP A 126 -24.08 23.04 25.63
N PHE A 127 -24.85 21.96 25.44
CA PHE A 127 -26.01 21.65 26.28
C PHE A 127 -25.62 21.47 27.74
N GLN A 128 -24.51 20.78 27.99
CA GLN A 128 -23.98 20.57 29.34
C GLN A 128 -23.54 21.88 30.00
N TRP A 129 -22.90 22.77 29.24
CA TRP A 129 -22.55 24.10 29.71
C TRP A 129 -23.79 24.91 30.06
N SER A 130 -24.80 24.94 29.18
CA SER A 130 -26.05 25.67 29.43
C SER A 130 -26.82 25.12 30.63
N HIS A 131 -26.85 23.79 30.80
CA HIS A 131 -27.52 23.15 31.92
C HIS A 131 -26.87 23.53 33.26
N ALA A 132 -25.54 23.45 33.35
CA ALA A 132 -24.81 23.85 34.55
C ALA A 132 -24.97 25.36 34.84
N ALA A 133 -25.08 26.19 33.81
CA ALA A 133 -25.37 27.62 33.97
C ALA A 133 -26.79 27.88 34.49
N ALA A 134 -27.80 27.22 33.93
CA ALA A 134 -29.20 27.32 34.36
C ALA A 134 -29.41 26.79 35.79
N ALA A 135 -28.65 25.77 36.20
CA ALA A 135 -28.65 25.23 37.55
C ALA A 135 -27.92 26.12 38.58
N GLY A 136 -27.46 27.32 38.20
CA GLY A 136 -26.75 28.24 39.10
C GLY A 136 -25.36 27.76 39.54
N GLN A 137 -24.78 26.76 38.85
CA GLN A 137 -23.48 26.20 39.23
C GLN A 137 -22.34 27.15 38.85
N GLY A 138 -21.27 27.12 39.65
CA GLY A 138 -20.06 27.91 39.43
C GLY A 138 -19.33 27.56 38.12
N VAL A 139 -18.43 28.44 37.67
CA VAL A 139 -17.70 28.30 36.40
C VAL A 139 -16.94 26.98 36.30
N SER A 140 -16.34 26.52 37.41
CA SER A 140 -15.62 25.24 37.47
C SER A 140 -16.50 24.04 37.14
N ALA A 141 -17.74 24.01 37.66
CA ALA A 141 -18.71 22.96 37.36
C ALA A 141 -19.13 22.99 35.89
N ARG A 142 -19.37 24.18 35.31
CA ARG A 142 -19.73 24.33 33.90
C ARG A 142 -18.64 23.78 32.98
N VAL A 143 -17.39 24.11 33.27
CA VAL A 143 -16.23 23.56 32.55
C VAL A 143 -16.20 22.05 32.67
N ALA A 144 -16.31 21.50 33.89
CA ALA A 144 -16.27 20.05 34.12
C ALA A 144 -17.37 19.30 33.35
N TRP A 145 -18.60 19.80 33.36
CA TRP A 145 -19.73 19.20 32.63
C TRP A 145 -19.57 19.27 31.11
N SER A 146 -19.04 20.39 30.60
CA SER A 146 -18.77 20.56 29.16
C SER A 146 -17.59 19.71 28.65
N LEU A 147 -16.64 19.36 29.54
CA LEU A 147 -15.45 18.60 29.19
C LEU A 147 -15.74 17.10 29.04
N MET A 148 -16.78 16.58 29.69
CA MET A 148 -17.17 15.17 29.66
C MET A 148 -17.34 14.62 28.22
N PRO A 149 -18.18 15.22 27.34
CA PRO A 149 -18.29 14.81 25.93
C PRO A 149 -16.95 14.88 25.17
N VAL A 150 -16.10 15.86 25.49
CA VAL A 150 -14.80 16.06 24.83
C VAL A 150 -13.84 14.94 25.21
N ILE A 151 -13.82 14.52 26.46
CA ILE A 151 -13.01 13.38 26.94
C ILE A 151 -13.44 12.09 26.24
N ALA A 152 -14.75 11.85 26.12
CA ALA A 152 -15.25 10.68 25.38
C ALA A 152 -14.80 10.69 23.91
N ALA A 153 -14.86 11.85 23.24
CA ALA A 153 -14.38 12.01 21.87
C ALA A 153 -12.86 11.79 21.74
N ALA A 154 -12.07 12.25 22.73
CA ALA A 154 -10.63 12.05 22.76
C ALA A 154 -10.27 10.56 22.90
N LEU A 155 -10.94 9.83 23.82
CA LEU A 155 -10.79 8.38 23.97
C LEU A 155 -11.21 7.64 22.70
N TRP A 156 -12.25 8.11 22.01
CA TRP A 156 -12.65 7.54 20.73
C TRP A 156 -11.56 7.73 19.65
N GLU A 157 -10.94 8.91 19.62
CA GLU A 157 -9.87 9.21 18.66
C GLU A 157 -8.63 8.34 18.90
N THR A 158 -8.29 8.01 20.16
CA THR A 158 -7.17 7.10 20.44
C THR A 158 -7.42 5.69 19.91
N VAL A 159 -8.64 5.15 20.11
CA VAL A 159 -9.05 3.87 19.53
C VAL A 159 -8.92 3.88 18.02
N LEU A 160 -9.42 4.93 17.34
CA LEU A 160 -9.34 5.03 15.89
C LEU A 160 -7.91 5.17 15.36
N ARG A 161 -7.02 5.86 16.09
CA ARG A 161 -5.59 5.95 15.73
C ARG A 161 -4.91 4.59 15.84
N HIS A 162 -5.13 3.89 16.95
CA HIS A 162 -4.55 2.57 17.18
C HIS A 162 -5.06 1.55 16.16
N ARG A 163 -6.35 1.61 15.80
CA ARG A 163 -6.93 0.74 14.77
C ARG A 163 -6.41 1.01 13.36
N ARG A 164 -6.19 2.28 12.98
CA ARG A 164 -5.57 2.60 11.68
C ARG A 164 -4.11 2.17 11.62
N LYS A 165 -3.39 2.31 12.74
CA LYS A 165 -2.04 1.78 12.87
C LYS A 165 -2.02 0.27 12.67
N GLN A 166 -2.88 -0.48 13.36
CA GLN A 166 -3.00 -1.94 13.19
C GLN A 166 -3.36 -2.36 11.76
N TRP A 167 -4.24 -1.64 11.08
CA TRP A 167 -4.51 -1.90 9.66
C TRP A 167 -3.26 -1.69 8.80
N THR A 168 -2.46 -0.67 9.11
CA THR A 168 -1.21 -0.39 8.41
C THR A 168 -0.17 -1.46 8.69
N ASP A 169 -0.03 -1.87 9.95
CA ASP A 169 0.92 -2.88 10.42
C ASP A 169 0.57 -4.27 9.87
N SER A 170 -0.71 -4.68 9.92
CA SER A 170 -1.17 -5.94 9.32
C SER A 170 -1.02 -5.96 7.80
N ARG A 171 -1.15 -4.80 7.14
CA ARG A 171 -0.86 -4.67 5.72
C ARG A 171 0.64 -4.68 5.43
N GLN A 172 1.50 -4.16 6.32
CA GLN A 172 2.96 -4.30 6.24
C GLN A 172 3.47 -5.70 6.62
N GLU A 173 2.73 -6.48 7.40
CA GLU A 173 3.04 -7.89 7.64
C GLU A 173 2.64 -8.75 6.42
N ALA A 174 1.55 -8.40 5.73
CA ALA A 174 1.16 -9.01 4.46
C ALA A 174 2.00 -8.53 3.25
N LEU A 175 2.70 -7.40 3.38
CA LEU A 175 3.57 -6.78 2.37
C LEU A 175 4.95 -6.63 2.97
N ALA A 176 5.88 -7.56 2.75
CA ALA A 176 7.23 -7.55 3.33
C ALA A 176 7.90 -6.16 3.36
N GLY A 177 7.74 -5.42 4.47
CA GLY A 177 8.33 -4.10 4.69
C GLY A 177 7.67 -2.90 3.97
N PRO A 178 8.11 -1.67 4.28
CA PRO A 178 7.65 -0.48 3.56
C PRO A 178 8.00 -0.59 2.06
N LEU A 179 7.01 -0.33 1.19
CA LEU A 179 7.14 -0.29 -0.29
C LEU A 179 8.40 0.43 -0.78
N ILE A 180 8.88 1.42 -0.03
CA ILE A 180 10.14 2.09 -0.28
C ILE A 180 10.83 2.33 1.08
N PRO A 181 12.10 1.89 1.26
CA PRO A 181 12.84 2.16 2.50
C PRO A 181 12.85 3.66 2.83
N GLY A 182 12.59 4.01 4.09
CA GLY A 182 12.59 5.41 4.53
C GLY A 182 13.91 6.14 4.25
N ALA A 183 15.04 5.42 4.27
CA ALA A 183 16.33 5.94 3.87
C ALA A 183 16.35 6.45 2.41
N ARG A 184 15.65 5.79 1.48
CA ARG A 184 15.63 6.20 0.07
C ARG A 184 14.90 7.53 -0.14
N TRP A 185 13.89 7.82 0.68
CA TRP A 185 13.20 9.12 0.64
C TRP A 185 14.13 10.30 0.96
N TRP A 186 15.17 10.07 1.77
CA TRP A 186 16.21 11.08 2.05
C TRP A 186 17.16 11.30 0.87
N TRP A 187 17.56 10.23 0.18
CA TRP A 187 18.55 10.31 -0.91
C TRP A 187 17.96 10.61 -2.29
N ASP A 188 16.74 10.15 -2.57
CA ASP A 188 16.06 10.29 -3.87
C ASP A 188 14.53 10.41 -3.65
N PRO A 189 14.05 11.58 -3.16
CA PRO A 189 12.63 11.78 -2.87
C PRO A 189 11.78 11.71 -4.15
N TRP A 190 12.30 12.23 -5.27
CA TRP A 190 11.56 12.28 -6.53
C TRP A 190 11.45 10.92 -7.21
N GLY A 191 12.51 10.12 -7.23
CA GLY A 191 12.44 8.75 -7.74
C GLY A 191 11.59 7.86 -6.84
N SER A 192 11.65 8.05 -5.52
CA SER A 192 10.78 7.34 -4.57
C SER A 192 9.30 7.65 -4.81
N LEU A 193 8.96 8.92 -5.02
CA LEU A 193 7.59 9.33 -5.34
C LEU A 193 7.10 8.74 -6.68
N ARG A 194 7.97 8.60 -7.67
CA ARG A 194 7.64 7.95 -8.96
C ARG A 194 7.37 6.46 -8.80
N ILE A 195 8.17 5.74 -8.01
CA ILE A 195 7.98 4.32 -7.71
C ILE A 195 6.70 4.11 -6.91
N ALA A 196 6.46 4.94 -5.88
CA ALA A 196 5.24 4.87 -5.08
C ALA A 196 3.98 5.10 -5.92
N ARG A 197 4.02 6.09 -6.83
CA ARG A 197 2.95 6.33 -7.78
C ARG A 197 2.74 5.15 -8.73
N LEU A 198 3.82 4.54 -9.20
CA LEU A 198 3.76 3.37 -10.09
C LEU A 198 3.13 2.16 -9.40
N ALA A 199 3.57 1.86 -8.17
CA ALA A 199 3.02 0.79 -7.35
C ALA A 199 1.52 1.02 -7.09
N ALA A 200 1.13 2.25 -6.77
CA ALA A 200 -0.27 2.61 -6.55
C ALA A 200 -1.14 2.42 -7.81
N MET A 201 -0.63 2.79 -9.00
CA MET A 201 -1.37 2.64 -10.26
C MET A 201 -1.39 1.19 -10.78
N GLY A 202 -0.35 0.41 -10.51
CA GLY A 202 -0.27 -0.99 -10.90
C GLY A 202 -0.89 -1.96 -9.91
N HIS A 203 -1.45 -1.48 -8.79
CA HIS A 203 -1.86 -2.29 -7.64
C HIS A 203 -0.75 -3.25 -7.16
N ILE A 204 0.51 -2.89 -7.38
CA ILE A 204 1.66 -3.72 -7.04
C ILE A 204 1.88 -3.62 -5.54
N THR A 205 1.76 -4.77 -4.91
CA THR A 205 1.87 -4.96 -3.47
C THR A 205 3.31 -5.15 -3.01
N ASP A 206 4.18 -5.69 -3.86
CA ASP A 206 5.57 -6.01 -3.53
C ASP A 206 6.53 -4.81 -3.78
N PRO A 207 7.30 -4.37 -2.75
CA PRO A 207 8.34 -3.34 -2.88
C PRO A 207 9.39 -3.65 -3.97
N THR A 208 9.82 -4.91 -4.06
CA THR A 208 10.90 -5.33 -4.97
C THR A 208 10.40 -5.33 -6.41
N GLU A 209 9.20 -5.87 -6.64
CA GLU A 209 8.54 -5.84 -7.93
C GLU A 209 8.31 -4.40 -8.43
N ALA A 210 7.90 -3.47 -7.56
CA ALA A 210 7.73 -2.08 -7.94
C ALA A 210 9.05 -1.42 -8.39
N LEU A 211 10.16 -1.78 -7.75
CA LEU A 211 11.49 -1.30 -8.08
C LEU A 211 12.00 -1.89 -9.40
N ASP A 212 11.79 -3.18 -9.62
CA ASP A 212 12.15 -3.88 -10.85
C ASP A 212 11.35 -3.36 -12.05
N LEU A 213 10.06 -3.11 -11.89
CA LEU A 213 9.23 -2.51 -12.93
C LEU A 213 9.68 -1.08 -13.26
N TYR A 214 10.07 -0.30 -12.26
CA TYR A 214 10.63 1.03 -12.49
C TYR A 214 11.97 0.99 -13.24
N ALA A 215 12.85 0.06 -12.85
CA ALA A 215 14.12 -0.18 -13.54
C ALA A 215 13.90 -0.61 -15.00
N MET A 216 12.98 -1.55 -15.22
CA MET A 216 12.58 -2.02 -16.55
C MET A 216 12.06 -0.86 -17.42
N LYS A 217 11.19 0.00 -16.88
CA LYS A 217 10.71 1.18 -17.58
C LYS A 217 11.84 2.12 -18.01
N ILE A 218 12.81 2.39 -17.13
CA ILE A 218 13.95 3.25 -17.46
C ILE A 218 14.81 2.62 -18.55
N GLU A 219 15.07 1.32 -18.45
CA GLU A 219 15.88 0.59 -19.41
C GLU A 219 15.21 0.57 -20.80
N THR A 220 13.92 0.28 -20.88
CA THR A 220 13.16 0.31 -22.14
C THR A 220 13.18 1.72 -22.77
N GLN A 221 13.03 2.77 -21.97
CA GLN A 221 13.13 4.16 -22.46
C GLN A 221 14.54 4.51 -22.96
N ARG A 222 15.57 3.94 -22.33
CA ARG A 222 16.97 4.11 -22.75
C ARG A 222 17.22 3.41 -24.08
N ARG A 223 16.81 2.14 -24.22
CA ARG A 223 16.91 1.38 -25.48
C ARG A 223 16.22 2.10 -26.64
N LEU A 224 15.00 2.61 -26.43
CA LEU A 224 14.28 3.40 -27.44
C LEU A 224 15.01 4.69 -27.81
N ARG A 225 15.62 5.36 -26.83
CA ARG A 225 16.43 6.57 -27.08
C ARG A 225 17.68 6.24 -27.88
N ASP A 226 18.33 5.11 -27.60
CA ASP A 226 19.54 4.70 -28.30
C ASP A 226 19.23 4.29 -29.76
N ALA A 227 18.10 3.63 -29.99
CA ALA A 227 17.67 3.22 -31.34
C ALA A 227 17.12 4.38 -32.20
N LEU A 228 16.30 5.27 -31.63
CA LEU A 228 15.51 6.24 -32.40
C LEU A 228 15.91 7.70 -32.15
N GLY A 229 16.81 7.94 -31.20
CA GLY A 229 17.27 9.25 -30.76
C GLY A 229 16.33 9.94 -29.76
N LEU A 230 16.57 11.23 -29.51
CA LEU A 230 15.79 12.04 -28.55
C LEU A 230 14.30 12.17 -28.93
N GLY A 231 13.97 12.02 -30.21
CA GLY A 231 12.62 12.08 -30.76
C GLY A 231 11.85 10.75 -30.74
N TRP A 232 12.37 9.70 -30.07
CA TRP A 232 11.78 8.36 -30.08
C TRP A 232 10.28 8.35 -29.78
N ARG A 233 9.82 9.24 -28.90
CA ARG A 233 8.43 9.35 -28.47
C ARG A 233 7.43 9.56 -29.61
N ARG A 234 7.85 10.18 -30.72
CA ARG A 234 7.00 10.43 -31.89
C ARG A 234 7.11 9.33 -32.95
N LYS A 235 8.15 8.49 -32.86
CA LYS A 235 8.48 7.46 -33.85
C LYS A 235 7.98 6.07 -33.45
N VAL A 236 7.72 5.86 -32.17
CA VAL A 236 7.19 4.61 -31.61
C VAL A 236 5.65 4.66 -31.62
N PRO A 237 4.95 3.52 -31.77
CA PRO A 237 3.49 3.44 -31.62
C PRO A 237 2.99 4.16 -30.36
N ALA A 238 1.84 4.84 -30.50
CA ALA A 238 1.27 5.65 -29.43
C ALA A 238 1.05 4.84 -28.15
N GLU A 239 0.60 3.60 -28.28
CA GLU A 239 0.38 2.67 -27.17
C GLU A 239 1.62 2.47 -26.30
N VAL A 240 2.77 2.15 -26.90
CA VAL A 240 4.05 1.98 -26.17
C VAL A 240 4.47 3.29 -25.51
N SER A 241 4.34 4.41 -26.24
CA SER A 241 4.74 5.72 -25.72
C SER A 241 3.90 6.14 -24.50
N VAL A 242 2.59 5.85 -24.52
CA VAL A 242 1.64 6.20 -23.47
C VAL A 242 1.84 5.29 -22.27
N ARG A 243 1.93 3.97 -22.48
CA ARG A 243 2.17 2.98 -21.41
C ARG A 243 3.47 3.25 -20.68
N LEU A 244 4.58 3.50 -21.39
CA LEU A 244 5.86 3.87 -20.76
C LEU A 244 5.79 5.23 -20.05
N ARG A 245 5.03 6.21 -20.56
CA ARG A 245 4.89 7.53 -19.91
C ARG A 245 4.10 7.42 -18.62
N GLN A 246 2.93 6.79 -18.69
CA GLN A 246 2.01 6.64 -17.58
C GLN A 246 2.48 5.57 -16.58
N GLY A 247 3.37 4.66 -16.98
CA GLY A 247 3.84 3.57 -16.12
C GLY A 247 2.81 2.45 -15.96
N LEU A 248 1.98 2.23 -16.99
CA LEU A 248 0.95 1.20 -17.03
C LEU A 248 1.48 -0.01 -17.79
N HIS A 249 1.16 -1.22 -17.32
CA HIS A 249 1.50 -2.49 -17.98
C HIS A 249 2.94 -2.51 -18.52
N ILE A 250 3.93 -2.21 -17.67
CA ILE A 250 5.32 -2.03 -18.12
C ILE A 250 5.89 -3.27 -18.80
N ARG A 251 5.52 -4.47 -18.33
CA ARG A 251 5.94 -5.74 -18.96
C ARG A 251 5.46 -5.82 -20.40
N GLU A 252 4.16 -5.63 -20.63
CA GLU A 252 3.58 -5.59 -21.98
C GLU A 252 4.17 -4.45 -22.82
N ALA A 253 4.42 -3.29 -22.22
CA ALA A 253 5.03 -2.16 -22.94
C ALA A 253 6.46 -2.48 -23.38
N LYS A 254 7.22 -3.25 -22.59
CA LYS A 254 8.53 -3.77 -22.97
C LYS A 254 8.38 -4.77 -24.12
N ASP A 255 7.47 -5.73 -24.04
CA ASP A 255 7.28 -6.74 -25.09
C ASP A 255 6.85 -6.12 -26.44
N LEU A 256 5.98 -5.11 -26.38
CA LEU A 256 5.61 -4.29 -27.55
C LEU A 256 6.79 -3.47 -28.08
N THR A 257 7.66 -2.98 -27.20
CA THR A 257 8.88 -2.27 -27.61
C THR A 257 9.86 -3.22 -28.31
N ASP A 258 10.09 -4.39 -27.74
CA ASP A 258 11.02 -5.38 -28.27
C ASP A 258 10.53 -5.91 -29.62
N SER A 259 9.23 -6.18 -29.77
CA SER A 259 8.63 -6.56 -31.05
C SER A 259 8.69 -5.44 -32.11
N PHE A 260 8.46 -4.18 -31.71
CA PHE A 260 8.60 -3.02 -32.59
C PHE A 260 10.04 -2.84 -33.09
N LEU A 261 11.02 -2.92 -32.19
CA LEU A 261 12.44 -2.83 -32.56
C LEU A 261 12.83 -3.97 -33.50
N ALA A 262 12.40 -5.20 -33.22
CA ALA A 262 12.66 -6.36 -34.07
C ALA A 262 11.97 -6.27 -35.45
N GLN A 263 10.80 -5.63 -35.53
CA GLN A 263 10.16 -5.35 -36.81
C GLN A 263 10.93 -4.28 -37.59
N MET A 264 11.36 -3.21 -36.92
CA MET A 264 12.17 -2.16 -37.52
C MET A 264 13.52 -2.69 -38.05
N GLU A 265 14.14 -3.63 -37.34
CA GLU A 265 15.36 -4.30 -37.80
C GLU A 265 15.10 -5.15 -39.05
N ARG A 266 13.93 -5.81 -39.14
CA ARG A 266 13.53 -6.55 -40.35
C ARG A 266 13.25 -5.63 -41.54
N GLU A 267 12.58 -4.50 -41.31
CA GLU A 267 12.18 -3.57 -42.37
C GLU A 267 13.34 -2.73 -42.91
N ASN A 268 14.29 -2.33 -42.06
CA ASN A 268 15.46 -1.55 -42.48
C ASN A 268 16.61 -2.42 -43.02
N GLY A 269 16.44 -3.75 -43.03
CA GLY A 269 17.53 -4.70 -43.25
C GLY A 269 18.44 -4.82 -42.01
N THR A 270 19.06 -5.98 -41.83
CA THR A 270 20.10 -6.16 -40.82
C THR A 270 21.17 -5.09 -41.01
N ALA A 271 21.44 -4.31 -39.97
CA ALA A 271 22.52 -3.34 -40.03
C ALA A 271 23.82 -4.09 -40.41
N PRO A 272 24.63 -3.59 -41.37
CA PRO A 272 25.77 -4.33 -41.89
C PRO A 272 26.81 -4.70 -40.83
N ASP A 273 26.80 -4.07 -39.65
CA ASP A 273 27.66 -4.42 -38.53
C ASP A 273 27.19 -5.63 -37.70
N VAL A 274 25.95 -6.07 -37.89
CA VAL A 274 25.34 -7.23 -37.19
C VAL A 274 25.16 -8.42 -38.14
N ASP A 275 25.21 -8.18 -39.45
CA ASP A 275 25.12 -9.23 -40.46
C ASP A 275 26.36 -10.15 -40.40
N PRO A 276 26.18 -11.46 -40.12
CA PRO A 276 27.30 -12.40 -40.04
C PRO A 276 28.04 -12.51 -41.38
N ASP A 277 27.36 -12.42 -42.52
CA ASP A 277 27.99 -12.59 -43.83
C ASP A 277 28.89 -11.39 -44.16
N VAL A 278 28.47 -10.19 -43.76
CA VAL A 278 29.30 -8.97 -43.86
C VAL A 278 30.51 -9.07 -42.93
N PHE A 279 30.34 -9.59 -41.71
CA PHE A 279 31.45 -9.81 -40.78
C PHE A 279 32.47 -10.81 -41.35
N PHE A 280 32.03 -11.97 -41.86
CA PHE A 280 32.92 -12.96 -42.45
C PHE A 280 33.61 -12.45 -43.72
N SER A 281 32.89 -11.71 -44.57
CA SER A 281 33.45 -11.06 -45.75
C SER A 281 34.53 -10.04 -45.38
N ALA A 282 34.32 -9.28 -44.29
CA ALA A 282 35.30 -8.33 -43.77
C ALA A 282 36.54 -9.00 -43.19
N VAL A 283 36.38 -10.12 -42.48
CA VAL A 283 37.51 -10.94 -41.99
C VAL A 283 38.33 -11.45 -43.18
N GLN A 284 37.71 -12.06 -44.19
CA GLN A 284 38.40 -12.57 -45.37
C GLN A 284 39.11 -11.46 -46.16
N HIS A 285 38.47 -10.29 -46.31
CA HIS A 285 39.09 -9.14 -46.94
C HIS A 285 40.33 -8.67 -46.19
N TYR A 286 40.27 -8.62 -44.84
CA TYR A 286 41.42 -8.26 -44.03
C TYR A 286 42.57 -9.28 -44.15
N VAL A 287 42.27 -10.58 -44.11
CA VAL A 287 43.27 -11.65 -44.29
C VAL A 287 43.99 -11.51 -45.63
N LYS A 288 43.24 -11.37 -46.74
CA LYS A 288 43.82 -11.18 -48.08
C LYS A 288 44.68 -9.92 -48.17
N ALA A 289 44.21 -8.81 -47.61
CA ALA A 289 44.94 -7.55 -47.62
C ALA A 289 46.21 -7.61 -46.75
N ALA A 290 46.16 -8.31 -45.62
CA ALA A 290 47.31 -8.54 -44.74
C ALA A 290 48.37 -9.43 -45.40
N GLN A 291 47.97 -10.49 -46.11
CA GLN A 291 48.88 -11.33 -46.92
C GLN A 291 49.57 -10.53 -48.04
N ALA A 292 48.87 -9.55 -48.62
CA ALA A 292 49.42 -8.62 -49.61
C ALA A 292 50.20 -7.43 -49.01
N ASN A 293 50.49 -7.45 -47.70
CA ASN A 293 51.19 -6.38 -46.97
C ASN A 293 50.49 -5.00 -47.02
N MET A 294 49.18 -4.97 -47.21
CA MET A 294 48.33 -3.77 -47.31
C MET A 294 47.16 -3.82 -46.31
N ALA A 295 47.43 -4.10 -45.04
CA ALA A 295 46.37 -4.22 -44.03
C ALA A 295 45.57 -2.91 -43.88
N PRO A 296 44.23 -2.92 -44.09
CA PRO A 296 43.42 -1.71 -44.00
C PRO A 296 43.30 -1.24 -42.53
N SER A 297 43.26 0.08 -42.34
CA SER A 297 43.04 0.68 -41.02
C SER A 297 41.63 0.39 -40.48
N GLU A 298 41.41 0.47 -39.15
CA GLU A 298 40.08 0.30 -38.53
C GLU A 298 39.00 1.16 -39.21
N ARG A 299 39.38 2.39 -39.58
CA ARG A 299 38.49 3.34 -40.25
C ARG A 299 38.21 2.95 -41.70
N GLY A 300 39.25 2.53 -42.44
CA GLY A 300 39.10 2.06 -43.82
C GLY A 300 38.24 0.80 -43.91
N LEU A 301 38.35 -0.09 -42.92
CA LEU A 301 37.53 -1.29 -42.82
C LEU A 301 36.04 -0.94 -42.62
N CYS A 302 35.74 -0.01 -41.72
CA CYS A 302 34.38 0.47 -41.52
C CYS A 302 33.83 1.16 -42.79
N GLU A 303 34.61 2.01 -43.45
CA GLU A 303 34.21 2.73 -44.66
C GLU A 303 33.92 1.76 -45.83
N GLN A 304 34.74 0.72 -45.99
CA GLN A 304 34.60 -0.24 -47.09
C GLN A 304 33.35 -1.12 -46.98
N PHE A 305 32.91 -1.44 -45.77
CA PHE A 305 31.72 -2.27 -45.52
C PHE A 305 30.47 -1.44 -45.17
N GLY A 306 30.50 -0.11 -45.40
CA GLY A 306 29.36 0.76 -45.15
C GLY A 306 28.97 0.91 -43.68
N ILE A 307 29.91 0.64 -42.76
CA ILE A 307 29.70 0.67 -41.32
C ILE A 307 30.16 2.02 -40.77
N SER A 308 29.42 2.54 -39.79
CA SER A 308 29.77 3.82 -39.17
C SER A 308 31.19 3.79 -38.57
N THR A 309 31.99 4.79 -38.90
CA THR A 309 33.36 4.98 -38.37
C THR A 309 33.42 5.15 -36.85
N LYS A 310 32.28 5.38 -36.18
CA LYS A 310 32.16 5.41 -34.72
C LYS A 310 32.15 4.02 -34.08
N LYS A 311 31.83 2.95 -34.83
CA LYS A 311 31.75 1.57 -34.34
C LYS A 311 33.13 0.86 -34.32
N ARG A 312 34.15 1.46 -33.70
CA ARG A 312 35.53 0.91 -33.65
C ARG A 312 35.61 -0.51 -33.09
N ARG A 313 34.75 -0.85 -32.12
CA ARG A 313 34.68 -2.21 -31.53
C ARG A 313 34.39 -3.30 -32.57
N TRP A 314 33.62 -2.97 -33.61
CA TRP A 314 33.34 -3.91 -34.68
C TRP A 314 34.60 -4.21 -35.49
N ALA A 315 35.31 -3.17 -35.94
CA ALA A 315 36.57 -3.33 -36.68
C ALA A 315 37.64 -4.08 -35.87
N GLN A 316 37.73 -3.81 -34.56
CA GLN A 316 38.65 -4.53 -33.67
C GLN A 316 38.34 -6.02 -33.58
N LYS A 317 37.06 -6.41 -33.54
CA LYS A 317 36.66 -7.83 -33.57
C LYS A 317 37.04 -8.49 -34.90
N VAL A 318 36.84 -7.80 -36.03
CA VAL A 318 37.24 -8.31 -37.35
C VAL A 318 38.75 -8.52 -37.40
N ILE A 319 39.54 -7.54 -36.96
CA ILE A 319 41.01 -7.62 -36.95
C ILE A 319 41.50 -8.74 -36.03
N ALA A 320 40.93 -8.86 -34.82
CA ALA A 320 41.29 -9.92 -33.88
C ALA A 320 41.04 -11.30 -34.49
N ARG A 321 39.84 -11.51 -35.06
CA ARG A 321 39.49 -12.78 -35.69
C ARG A 321 40.32 -13.09 -36.93
N ALA A 322 40.68 -12.07 -37.71
CA ALA A 322 41.55 -12.23 -38.87
C ALA A 322 43.00 -12.57 -38.49
N LYS A 323 43.51 -12.06 -37.36
CA LYS A 323 44.82 -12.44 -36.82
C LYS A 323 44.84 -13.90 -36.37
N GLU A 324 43.80 -14.34 -35.66
CA GLU A 324 43.64 -15.75 -35.28
C GLU A 324 43.69 -16.66 -36.52
N ALA A 325 42.98 -16.30 -37.60
CA ALA A 325 43.00 -17.08 -38.84
C ALA A 325 44.39 -17.11 -39.53
N LEU A 326 45.16 -16.02 -39.44
CA LEU A 326 46.53 -15.96 -39.99
C LEU A 326 47.53 -16.76 -39.14
N ASP A 327 47.35 -16.79 -37.82
CA ASP A 327 48.18 -17.57 -36.91
C ASP A 327 47.90 -19.08 -37.04
N ASP A 328 46.63 -19.46 -37.28
CA ASP A 328 46.24 -20.84 -37.62
C ASP A 328 46.89 -21.33 -38.93
N GLU A 329 46.97 -20.48 -39.98
CA GLU A 329 47.66 -20.83 -41.24
C GLU A 329 49.18 -20.95 -41.08
N ARG A 330 49.79 -20.23 -40.12
CA ARG A 330 51.24 -20.24 -39.88
C ARG A 330 51.72 -21.39 -39.02
N THR A 331 50.82 -22.08 -38.32
CA THR A 331 51.16 -23.22 -37.48
C THR A 331 51.12 -24.48 -38.34
N PRO A 332 52.27 -25.05 -38.78
CA PRO A 332 52.24 -26.32 -39.48
C PRO A 332 51.76 -27.37 -38.47
N LEU A 333 50.75 -28.17 -38.85
CA LEU A 333 50.39 -29.38 -38.11
C LEU A 333 51.68 -30.15 -37.79
N PRO A 334 51.92 -30.56 -36.54
CA PRO A 334 53.08 -31.39 -36.23
C PRO A 334 53.00 -32.64 -37.11
N ALA A 335 54.08 -32.89 -37.86
CA ALA A 335 54.21 -34.06 -38.70
C ALA A 335 53.88 -35.30 -37.85
N ILE A 336 52.81 -36.00 -38.24
CA ILE A 336 52.48 -37.30 -37.68
C ILE A 336 53.63 -38.22 -38.12
N GLU A 337 54.58 -38.46 -37.22
CA GLU A 337 55.57 -39.53 -37.39
C GLU A 337 54.80 -40.84 -37.47
N HIS A 338 54.73 -41.41 -38.68
CA HIS A 338 54.30 -42.78 -38.88
C HIS A 338 55.36 -43.70 -38.27
N VAL A 339 55.01 -44.33 -37.14
CA VAL A 339 55.67 -45.53 -36.59
C VAL A 339 55.07 -46.78 -37.19
#